data_AF-A0A812UMT1-F1
#
_entry.id   AF-A0A812UMT1-F1
#
_cell.length_a   1.000
_cell.length_b   1.000
_cell.length_c   1.000
_cell.angle_alpha   90.00
_cell.angle_beta   90.00
_cell.angle_gamma   90.00
#
_symmetry.space_group_name_H-M   'P 1'
#
loop_
_entity.id
_entity.type
_entity.pdbx_description
1 polymer ?
#
loop_
_entity_poly.entity_id
_entity_poly.type
_entity_poly.pdbx_seq_one_letter_code
_entity_poly.pdbx_strand_id
1 'polypeptide(L)'
;MLLLMACTDPACAFHGVRVQALNLALSIRRNVPHLEHRFVVVAMDARAYKELKDEGFHSLLYSSGTSDLSDLIWKFRWWLLLVAVRYGLRLAVVDSDVVAFRDPFPLLGHDADMEIATEHFWPQKHLWKGWVRPEDDLSTGFIYVQPSRKLGAFLDAFLSANADEVLPGRLLRDPFDQRVFNKQGAWLEP
;
A
#
# COMPACT_ATOMS: atom_id res chain seq x y z
N MET A 1 -11.26 12.72 -6.26
CA MET A 1 -10.58 12.94 -4.96
C MET A 1 -9.42 11.97 -4.92
N LEU A 2 -8.24 12.48 -4.58
CA LEU A 2 -7.05 11.68 -4.32
C LEU A 2 -7.00 11.48 -2.81
N LEU A 3 -6.90 10.24 -2.35
CA LEU A 3 -6.61 9.93 -0.96
C LEU A 3 -5.17 9.41 -0.92
N LEU A 4 -4.35 9.91 0.00
CA LEU A 4 -3.00 9.38 0.23
C LEU A 4 -3.01 8.72 1.60
N MET A 5 -2.69 7.43 1.66
CA MET A 5 -2.95 6.63 2.86
C MET A 5 -1.72 5.87 3.33
N ALA A 6 -1.35 6.07 4.60
CA ALA A 6 -0.27 5.36 5.28
C ALA A 6 -0.80 4.32 6.27
N CYS A 7 -0.27 3.10 6.21
CA CYS A 7 -0.59 2.01 7.12
C CYS A 7 0.62 1.75 8.04
N THR A 8 0.40 1.71 9.35
CA THR A 8 1.47 1.47 10.34
C THR A 8 1.55 -0.02 10.64
N ASP A 9 2.69 -0.67 10.40
CA ASP A 9 2.89 -2.10 10.68
C ASP A 9 2.96 -2.40 12.22
N PRO A 10 2.03 -3.16 12.79
CA PRO A 10 2.08 -3.67 14.17
C PRO A 10 3.15 -4.72 14.48
N ALA A 11 3.70 -5.46 13.51
CA ALA A 11 4.90 -6.29 13.72
C ALA A 11 6.14 -5.43 14.07
N CYS A 12 6.06 -4.13 13.76
CA CYS A 12 7.06 -3.14 14.09
C CYS A 12 6.69 -2.32 15.35
N ALA A 13 6.16 -2.96 16.40
CA ALA A 13 5.95 -2.40 17.75
C ALA A 13 7.21 -1.83 18.46
N PHE A 14 8.31 -1.68 17.74
CA PHE A 14 9.49 -0.92 18.14
C PHE A 14 9.26 0.58 17.89
N HIS A 15 9.97 1.43 18.64
CA HIS A 15 9.77 2.89 18.69
C HIS A 15 9.84 3.64 17.34
N GLY A 16 10.22 3.00 16.23
CA GLY A 16 10.47 3.61 14.92
C GLY A 16 9.23 3.95 14.08
N VAL A 17 8.15 3.16 14.14
CA VAL A 17 6.99 3.35 13.22
C VAL A 17 6.21 4.64 13.48
N ARG A 18 6.19 5.07 14.74
CA ARG A 18 5.59 6.37 15.14
C ARG A 18 6.28 7.52 14.42
N VAL A 19 7.61 7.47 14.42
CA VAL A 19 8.46 8.47 13.78
C VAL A 19 8.29 8.42 12.27
N GLN A 20 8.09 7.23 11.68
CA GLN A 20 7.87 7.08 10.24
C GLN A 20 6.58 7.76 9.76
N ALA A 21 5.42 7.39 10.31
CA ALA A 21 4.14 7.97 9.88
C ALA A 21 4.11 9.51 10.06
N LEU A 22 4.69 10.00 11.16
CA LEU A 22 4.83 11.42 11.39
C LEU A 22 5.83 12.07 10.43
N ASN A 23 6.97 11.42 10.12
CA ASN A 23 7.92 11.91 9.13
C ASN A 23 7.30 12.03 7.74
N LEU A 24 6.51 11.03 7.32
CA LEU A 24 5.75 11.11 6.08
C LEU A 24 4.79 12.31 6.10
N ALA A 25 3.97 12.43 7.15
CA ALA A 25 2.99 13.50 7.29
C ALA A 25 3.66 14.90 7.27
N LEU A 26 4.75 15.06 8.04
CA LEU A 26 5.52 16.31 8.09
C LEU A 26 6.24 16.60 6.77
N SER A 27 6.72 15.56 6.07
CA SER A 27 7.32 15.73 4.74
C SER A 27 6.29 16.20 3.71
N ILE A 28 5.05 15.71 3.80
CA ILE A 28 3.93 16.18 2.97
C ILE A 28 3.64 17.65 3.25
N ARG A 29 3.41 18.00 4.53
CA ARG A 29 3.16 19.39 4.96
C ARG A 29 4.27 20.33 4.49
N ARG A 30 5.53 19.90 4.59
CA ARG A 30 6.69 20.72 4.22
C ARG A 30 6.90 20.88 2.73
N ASN A 31 6.85 19.77 1.98
CA ASN A 31 7.33 19.73 0.59
C ASN A 31 6.19 19.73 -0.44
N VAL A 32 4.99 19.30 -0.05
CA VAL A 32 3.80 19.19 -0.91
C VAL A 32 2.51 19.59 -0.17
N PRO A 33 2.44 20.80 0.41
CA PRO A 33 1.35 21.20 1.31
C PRO A 33 -0.05 21.13 0.69
N HIS A 34 -0.16 21.24 -0.65
CA HIS A 34 -1.44 21.07 -1.34
C HIS A 34 -1.99 19.65 -1.28
N LEU A 35 -1.19 18.65 -0.89
CA LEU A 35 -1.65 17.28 -0.66
C LEU A 35 -2.10 17.02 0.79
N GLU A 36 -1.79 17.92 1.74
CA GLU A 36 -2.07 17.68 3.17
C GLU A 36 -3.57 17.45 3.46
N HIS A 37 -4.45 18.28 2.88
CA HIS A 37 -5.91 18.12 3.03
C HIS A 37 -6.49 16.88 2.34
N ARG A 38 -5.67 16.16 1.58
CA ARG A 38 -6.00 14.92 0.86
C ARG A 38 -5.31 13.70 1.46
N PHE A 39 -4.43 13.92 2.43
CA PHE A 39 -3.68 12.90 3.11
C PHE A 39 -4.44 12.44 4.35
N VAL A 40 -4.64 11.13 4.46
CA VAL A 40 -5.28 10.51 5.62
C VAL A 40 -4.41 9.35 6.08
N VAL A 41 -3.94 9.39 7.32
CA VAL A 41 -3.25 8.24 7.89
C VAL A 41 -4.26 7.29 8.50
N VAL A 42 -4.08 5.99 8.27
CA VAL A 42 -4.79 4.99 9.07
C VAL A 42 -3.81 4.31 10.00
N ALA A 43 -3.88 4.78 11.23
CA ALA A 43 -3.08 4.30 12.32
C ALA A 43 -3.66 2.99 12.85
N MET A 44 -2.83 1.96 12.91
CA MET A 44 -3.12 0.70 13.60
C MET A 44 -2.69 0.75 15.07
N ASP A 45 -2.00 1.81 15.47
CA ASP A 45 -1.55 2.10 16.83
C ASP A 45 -2.26 3.35 17.38
N ALA A 46 -2.87 3.22 18.56
CA ALA A 46 -3.65 4.30 19.18
C ALA A 46 -2.81 5.54 19.52
N ARG A 47 -1.51 5.38 19.76
CA ARG A 47 -0.61 6.48 20.06
C ARG A 47 -0.22 7.23 18.78
N ALA A 48 0.08 6.54 17.68
CA ALA A 48 0.29 7.15 16.37
C ALA A 48 -0.96 7.93 15.91
N TYR A 49 -2.15 7.36 16.13
CA TYR A 49 -3.42 8.06 15.89
C TYR A 49 -3.49 9.38 16.68
N LYS A 50 -3.21 9.34 17.98
CA LYS A 50 -3.24 10.51 18.85
C LYS A 50 -2.22 11.56 18.43
N GLU A 51 -0.96 11.18 18.22
CA GLU A 51 0.11 12.09 17.84
C GLU A 51 -0.20 12.80 16.50
N LEU A 52 -0.69 12.07 15.50
CA LEU A 52 -1.10 12.67 14.22
C LEU A 52 -2.29 13.62 14.37
N LYS A 53 -3.25 13.29 15.25
CA LYS A 53 -4.38 14.19 15.56
C LYS A 53 -3.92 15.46 16.27
N ASP A 54 -3.03 15.33 17.25
CA ASP A 54 -2.47 16.45 18.02
C ASP A 54 -1.68 17.40 17.08
N GLU A 55 -1.03 16.85 16.04
CA GLU A 55 -0.33 17.59 14.97
C GLU A 55 -1.26 18.13 13.86
N GLY A 56 -2.58 17.93 13.98
CA GLY A 56 -3.58 18.48 13.06
C GLY A 56 -3.79 17.69 11.77
N PHE A 57 -3.26 16.47 11.65
CA PHE A 57 -3.47 15.63 10.47
C PHE A 57 -4.78 14.85 10.52
N HIS A 58 -5.35 14.56 9.34
CA HIS A 58 -6.43 13.61 9.23
C HIS A 58 -5.88 12.20 9.52
N SER A 59 -6.31 11.63 10.64
CA SER A 59 -5.95 10.27 11.05
C SER A 59 -7.21 9.50 11.45
N LEU A 60 -7.24 8.20 11.15
CA LEU A 60 -8.25 7.24 11.59
C LEU A 60 -7.56 6.13 12.36
N LEU A 61 -8.13 5.75 13.51
CA LEU A 61 -7.67 4.58 14.25
C LEU A 61 -8.36 3.34 13.69
N TYR A 62 -7.58 2.39 13.20
CA TYR A 62 -8.08 1.08 12.84
C TYR A 62 -8.23 0.23 14.11
N SER A 63 -9.48 -0.02 14.52
CA SER A 63 -9.80 -0.89 15.65
C SER A 63 -10.15 -2.30 15.16
N SER A 64 -9.17 -3.19 15.08
CA SER A 64 -9.43 -4.62 14.86
C SER A 64 -9.62 -5.33 16.20
N GLY A 65 -10.72 -6.08 16.34
CA GLY A 65 -10.90 -7.05 17.42
C GLY A 65 -10.22 -8.41 17.17
N THR A 66 -9.44 -8.54 16.09
CA THR A 66 -8.81 -9.79 15.64
C THR A 66 -7.32 -9.84 15.97
N SER A 67 -6.82 -11.03 16.29
CA SER A 67 -5.47 -11.28 16.83
C SER A 67 -4.35 -11.38 15.79
N ASP A 68 -4.65 -11.55 14.49
CA ASP A 68 -3.63 -11.58 13.44
C ASP A 68 -3.51 -10.23 12.72
N LEU A 69 -2.69 -9.39 13.31
CA LEU A 69 -2.34 -8.08 12.81
C LEU A 69 -1.58 -8.14 11.47
N SER A 70 -0.80 -9.19 11.21
CA SER A 70 0.00 -9.33 9.99
C SER A 70 -0.89 -9.63 8.78
N ASP A 71 -1.82 -10.59 8.94
CA ASP A 71 -2.79 -10.91 7.89
C ASP A 71 -3.67 -9.72 7.53
N LEU A 72 -3.89 -8.87 8.52
CA LEU A 72 -4.73 -7.70 8.40
C LEU A 72 -4.05 -6.56 7.64
N ILE A 73 -2.79 -6.20 7.93
CA ILE A 73 -2.08 -5.08 7.26
C ILE A 73 -2.06 -5.29 5.74
N TRP A 74 -1.63 -6.47 5.33
CA TRP A 74 -1.31 -6.74 3.95
C TRP A 74 -2.60 -6.76 3.13
N LYS A 75 -3.68 -7.39 3.63
CA LYS A 75 -5.02 -7.35 3.00
C LYS A 75 -5.66 -5.97 3.08
N PHE A 76 -5.41 -5.20 4.13
CA PHE A 76 -6.03 -3.90 4.35
C PHE A 76 -5.72 -2.95 3.19
N ARG A 77 -4.45 -2.89 2.74
CA ARG A 77 -4.04 -2.14 1.55
C ARG A 77 -4.92 -2.46 0.34
N TRP A 78 -5.04 -3.74 0.00
CA TRP A 78 -5.81 -4.18 -1.16
C TRP A 78 -7.33 -3.94 -1.00
N TRP A 79 -7.87 -4.11 0.21
CA TRP A 79 -9.26 -3.76 0.51
C TRP A 79 -9.55 -2.28 0.31
N LEU A 80 -8.63 -1.40 0.71
CA LEU A 80 -8.78 0.04 0.50
C LEU A 80 -8.76 0.41 -0.96
N LEU A 81 -7.85 -0.18 -1.74
CA LEU A 81 -7.81 -0.03 -3.19
C LEU A 81 -9.14 -0.46 -3.81
N LEU A 82 -9.67 -1.62 -3.42
CA LEU A 82 -10.95 -2.13 -3.90
C LEU A 82 -12.10 -1.18 -3.55
N VAL A 83 -12.18 -0.72 -2.30
CA VAL A 83 -13.20 0.24 -1.85
C VAL A 83 -13.10 1.52 -2.68
N ALA A 84 -11.92 2.12 -2.80
CA ALA A 84 -11.73 3.32 -3.59
C ALA A 84 -12.17 3.15 -5.05
N VAL A 85 -11.78 2.06 -5.69
CA VAL A 85 -12.17 1.74 -7.07
C VAL A 85 -13.69 1.61 -7.19
N ARG A 86 -14.35 0.92 -6.25
CA ARG A 86 -15.83 0.77 -6.24
C ARG A 86 -16.57 2.09 -6.04
N TYR A 87 -15.99 3.03 -5.29
CA TYR A 87 -16.54 4.38 -5.10
C TYR A 87 -16.13 5.37 -6.21
N GLY A 88 -15.40 4.93 -7.25
CA GLY A 88 -14.97 5.82 -8.33
C GLY A 88 -13.88 6.82 -7.90
N LEU A 89 -13.09 6.48 -6.88
CA LEU A 89 -12.04 7.32 -6.33
C LEU A 89 -10.68 6.95 -6.93
N ARG A 90 -9.81 7.96 -7.04
CA ARG A 90 -8.37 7.77 -7.29
C ARG A 90 -7.69 7.69 -5.93
N LEU A 91 -6.84 6.69 -5.72
CA LEU A 91 -6.23 6.45 -4.41
C LEU A 91 -4.74 6.17 -4.62
N ALA A 92 -3.91 6.83 -3.81
CA ALA A 92 -2.54 6.44 -3.61
C ALA A 92 -2.41 5.83 -2.21
N VAL A 93 -1.91 4.60 -2.13
CA VAL A 93 -1.52 4.01 -0.85
C VAL A 93 0.00 4.03 -0.79
N VAL A 94 0.53 4.48 0.33
CA VAL A 94 1.97 4.62 0.58
C VAL A 94 2.35 4.03 1.91
N ASP A 95 3.56 3.54 2.03
CA ASP A 95 4.06 3.07 3.32
C ASP A 95 4.40 4.23 4.23
N SER A 96 4.28 4.01 5.55
CA SER A 96 4.55 5.06 6.52
C SER A 96 6.01 5.48 6.56
N ASP A 97 6.94 4.66 6.05
CA ASP A 97 8.37 4.96 5.97
C ASP A 97 8.78 5.71 4.70
N VAL A 98 7.82 6.03 3.81
CA VAL A 98 8.04 6.91 2.67
C VAL A 98 8.22 8.36 3.13
N VAL A 99 9.04 9.12 2.41
CA VAL A 99 9.20 10.57 2.60
C VAL A 99 8.94 11.28 1.27
N ALA A 100 8.06 12.28 1.28
CA ALA A 100 7.75 13.07 0.11
C ALA A 100 8.71 14.27 0.00
N PHE A 101 9.57 14.28 -1.00
CA PHE A 101 10.40 15.45 -1.34
C PHE A 101 9.77 16.34 -2.43
N ARG A 102 8.82 15.80 -3.19
CA ARG A 102 8.10 16.48 -4.27
C ARG A 102 6.74 15.80 -4.49
N ASP A 103 5.84 16.48 -5.18
CA ASP A 103 4.57 15.93 -5.63
C ASP A 103 4.83 14.78 -6.63
N PRO A 104 4.43 13.53 -6.33
CA PRO A 104 4.63 12.41 -7.22
C PRO A 104 3.60 12.37 -8.37
N PHE A 105 2.42 12.99 -8.22
CA PHE A 105 1.32 12.83 -9.18
C PHE A 105 1.62 13.37 -10.59
N PRO A 106 2.39 14.46 -10.78
CA PRO A 106 2.82 14.90 -12.09
C PRO A 106 3.77 13.93 -12.82
N LEU A 107 4.38 12.96 -12.11
CA LEU A 107 5.31 11.99 -12.67
C LEU A 107 4.65 10.65 -13.02
N LEU A 108 3.41 10.44 -12.59
CA LEU A 108 2.62 9.27 -12.94
C LEU A 108 2.18 9.32 -14.41
N GLY A 109 2.07 8.15 -15.04
CA GLY A 109 1.68 8.01 -16.45
C GLY A 109 0.21 8.32 -16.71
N HIS A 110 -0.66 8.01 -15.74
CA HIS A 110 -2.13 8.13 -15.80
C HIS A 110 -2.79 7.40 -16.99
N ASP A 111 -2.07 6.55 -17.70
CA ASP A 111 -2.55 5.74 -18.84
C ASP A 111 -2.87 4.29 -18.44
N ALA A 112 -2.66 3.94 -17.18
CA ALA A 112 -2.99 2.64 -16.60
C ALA A 112 -4.04 2.75 -15.48
N ASP A 113 -4.78 1.66 -15.26
CA ASP A 113 -5.71 1.52 -14.14
C ASP A 113 -4.96 1.46 -12.79
N MET A 114 -3.72 0.95 -12.78
CA MET A 114 -2.87 0.82 -11.59
C MET A 114 -1.42 1.11 -11.97
N GLU A 115 -0.76 1.94 -11.16
CA GLU A 115 0.66 2.25 -11.25
C GLU A 115 1.32 1.87 -9.92
N ILE A 116 2.39 1.09 -10.00
CA ILE A 116 3.10 0.55 -8.83
C ILE A 116 4.60 0.81 -9.00
N ALA A 117 5.28 1.07 -7.89
CA ALA A 117 6.72 1.28 -7.89
C ALA A 117 7.49 -0.02 -8.23
N THR A 118 8.77 0.13 -8.56
CA THR A 118 9.70 -0.98 -8.81
C THR A 118 11.00 -0.70 -8.07
N GLU A 119 11.63 -1.74 -7.52
CA GLU A 119 12.93 -1.64 -6.87
C GLU A 119 14.08 -1.57 -7.91
N HIS A 120 13.75 -1.65 -9.21
CA HIS A 120 14.71 -1.60 -10.29
C HIS A 120 15.10 -0.16 -10.68
N PHE A 121 16.40 0.14 -10.66
CA PHE A 121 16.93 1.38 -11.23
C PHE A 121 16.78 1.47 -12.76
N TRP A 122 16.79 0.32 -13.45
CA TRP A 122 16.61 0.22 -14.90
C TRP A 122 15.56 -0.84 -15.23
N PRO A 123 14.26 -0.58 -14.93
CA PRO A 123 13.20 -1.57 -15.10
C PRO A 123 13.11 -2.09 -16.54
N GLN A 124 13.32 -1.23 -17.54
CA GLN A 124 13.38 -1.60 -18.96
C GLN A 124 14.46 -2.64 -19.30
N LYS A 125 15.49 -2.78 -18.46
CA LYS A 125 16.58 -3.75 -18.64
C LYS A 125 16.46 -4.95 -17.70
N HIS A 126 15.98 -4.74 -16.48
CA HIS A 126 16.12 -5.68 -15.37
C HIS A 126 14.82 -6.39 -15.01
N LEU A 127 13.68 -5.75 -15.24
CA LEU A 127 12.38 -6.34 -14.99
C LEU A 127 12.28 -7.67 -15.76
N TRP A 128 11.83 -8.72 -15.08
CA TRP A 128 11.66 -10.07 -15.64
C TRP A 128 12.96 -10.80 -16.03
N LYS A 129 14.14 -10.31 -15.63
CA LYS A 129 15.40 -11.04 -15.85
C LYS A 129 15.56 -12.12 -14.78
N GLY A 130 15.85 -13.36 -15.19
CA GLY A 130 15.98 -14.49 -14.27
C GLY A 130 17.15 -14.44 -13.27
N TRP A 131 18.05 -13.45 -13.36
CA TRP A 131 19.08 -13.19 -12.34
C TRP A 131 18.60 -12.24 -11.24
N VAL A 132 17.46 -11.58 -11.44
CA VAL A 132 16.74 -10.82 -10.43
C VAL A 132 15.75 -11.76 -9.77
N ARG A 133 15.55 -11.59 -8.46
CA ARG A 133 14.46 -12.22 -7.72
C ARG A 133 13.11 -11.65 -8.17
N PRO A 134 12.20 -12.45 -8.75
CA PRO A 134 10.90 -11.95 -9.21
C PRO A 134 10.09 -11.31 -8.08
N GLU A 135 10.29 -11.74 -6.84
CA GLU A 135 9.68 -11.14 -5.66
C GLU A 135 10.07 -9.67 -5.41
N ASP A 136 11.16 -9.19 -6.03
CA ASP A 136 11.68 -7.84 -5.91
C ASP A 136 11.34 -6.96 -7.15
N ASP A 137 10.58 -7.47 -8.12
CA ASP A 137 10.29 -6.74 -9.37
C ASP A 137 9.42 -5.50 -9.16
N LEU A 138 8.40 -5.59 -8.32
CA LEU A 138 7.49 -4.49 -7.98
C LEU A 138 7.59 -4.17 -6.48
N SER A 139 7.30 -2.93 -6.10
CA SER A 139 7.30 -2.42 -4.72
C SER A 139 5.90 -1.93 -4.35
N THR A 140 5.32 -2.50 -3.30
CA THR A 140 3.97 -2.13 -2.82
C THR A 140 3.96 -0.92 -1.88
N GLY A 141 5.13 -0.34 -1.60
CA GLY A 141 5.27 0.86 -0.76
C GLY A 141 4.74 2.15 -1.39
N PHE A 142 4.47 2.13 -2.70
CA PHE A 142 3.67 3.15 -3.38
C PHE A 142 2.81 2.49 -4.45
N ILE A 143 1.48 2.61 -4.31
CA ILE A 143 0.50 2.14 -5.29
C ILE A 143 -0.46 3.27 -5.59
N TYR A 144 -0.63 3.61 -6.86
CA TYR A 144 -1.66 4.52 -7.34
C TYR A 144 -2.68 3.76 -8.19
N VAL A 145 -3.97 4.04 -7.99
CA VAL A 145 -5.05 3.43 -8.77
C VAL A 145 -5.99 4.48 -9.36
N GLN A 146 -6.46 4.18 -10.56
CA GLN A 146 -7.57 4.82 -11.22
C GLN A 146 -8.77 3.87 -11.25
N PRO A 147 -9.99 4.37 -10.98
CA PRO A 147 -11.15 3.51 -10.87
C PRO A 147 -11.55 2.96 -12.25
N SER A 148 -11.57 1.63 -12.38
CA SER A 148 -12.07 0.93 -13.55
C SER A 148 -12.81 -0.33 -13.14
N ARG A 149 -13.78 -0.77 -13.97
CA ARG A 149 -14.49 -2.03 -13.73
C ARG A 149 -13.54 -3.23 -13.78
N LYS A 150 -12.52 -3.19 -14.64
CA LYS A 150 -11.53 -4.26 -14.79
C LYS A 150 -10.67 -4.36 -13.53
N LEU A 151 -10.18 -3.23 -13.03
CA LEU A 151 -9.39 -3.21 -11.80
C LEU A 151 -10.22 -3.66 -10.58
N GLY A 152 -11.48 -3.23 -10.49
CA GLY A 152 -12.37 -3.67 -9.41
C GLY A 152 -12.55 -5.19 -9.41
N ALA A 153 -12.80 -5.80 -10.58
CA ALA A 153 -12.91 -7.25 -10.72
C ALA A 153 -11.59 -7.97 -10.41
N PHE A 154 -10.46 -7.41 -10.84
CA PHE A 154 -9.12 -7.95 -10.53
C PHE A 154 -8.86 -7.96 -9.02
N LEU A 155 -9.10 -6.84 -8.33
CA LEU A 155 -8.87 -6.73 -6.88
C LEU A 155 -9.80 -7.67 -6.08
N ASP A 156 -11.07 -7.81 -6.50
CA ASP A 156 -11.99 -8.80 -5.91
C ASP A 156 -11.46 -10.23 -6.06
N ALA A 157 -11.01 -10.60 -7.27
CA ALA A 157 -10.48 -11.92 -7.53
C ALA A 157 -9.18 -12.18 -6.76
N PHE A 158 -8.28 -11.18 -6.72
CA PHE A 158 -7.03 -11.23 -5.96
C PHE A 158 -7.28 -11.42 -4.46
N LEU A 159 -8.16 -10.61 -3.86
CA LEU A 159 -8.52 -10.74 -2.44
C LEU A 159 -9.18 -12.08 -2.15
N SER A 160 -10.08 -12.54 -3.03
CA SER A 160 -10.78 -13.82 -2.88
C SER A 160 -9.82 -15.02 -2.97
N ALA A 161 -8.88 -15.00 -3.92
CA ALA A 161 -7.87 -16.05 -4.09
C ALA A 161 -6.90 -16.14 -2.89
N ASN A 162 -6.83 -15.09 -2.08
CA ASN A 162 -5.98 -15.01 -0.89
C ASN A 162 -6.80 -14.87 0.40
N ALA A 163 -8.09 -15.22 0.41
CA ALA A 163 -8.95 -15.08 1.58
C ALA A 163 -8.53 -16.03 2.72
N ASP A 164 -8.25 -17.29 2.41
CA ASP A 164 -8.02 -18.35 3.40
C ASP A 164 -6.57 -18.43 3.89
N GLU A 165 -6.39 -18.59 5.20
CA GLU A 165 -5.07 -18.71 5.87
C GLU A 165 -4.38 -20.07 5.65
N VAL A 166 -5.13 -21.11 5.33
CA VAL A 166 -4.62 -22.49 5.28
C VAL A 166 -5.28 -23.23 4.12
N LEU A 167 -4.71 -23.11 2.91
CA LEU A 167 -4.96 -24.13 1.89
C LEU A 167 -4.10 -25.35 2.24
N PRO A 168 -4.69 -26.54 2.52
CA PRO A 168 -3.92 -27.72 2.84
C PRO A 168 -2.95 -28.05 1.69
N GLY A 169 -1.64 -28.06 1.97
CA GLY A 169 -0.60 -28.40 1.00
C GLY A 169 0.01 -27.23 0.22
N ARG A 170 -0.31 -25.97 0.52
CA ARG A 170 0.45 -24.81 0.01
C ARG A 170 1.46 -24.31 1.05
N LEU A 171 2.61 -23.81 0.55
CA LEU A 171 3.70 -23.19 1.32
C LEU A 171 3.16 -22.17 2.34
N LEU A 172 3.86 -22.03 3.48
CA LEU A 172 3.63 -20.95 4.45
C LEU A 172 3.42 -19.61 3.72
N ARG A 173 2.35 -18.89 4.07
CA ARG A 173 2.02 -17.57 3.49
C ARG A 173 3.21 -16.63 3.62
N ASP A 174 3.50 -15.90 2.55
CA ASP A 174 4.57 -14.90 2.55
C ASP A 174 4.10 -13.66 3.34
N PRO A 175 4.86 -13.19 4.35
CA PRO A 175 4.45 -12.04 5.17
C PRO A 175 4.48 -10.71 4.40
N PHE A 176 5.05 -10.67 3.20
CA PHE A 176 5.15 -9.46 2.38
C PHE A 176 4.12 -9.50 1.25
N ASP A 177 3.16 -8.57 1.23
CA ASP A 177 2.16 -8.49 0.17
C ASP A 177 2.77 -8.31 -1.22
N GLN A 178 3.88 -7.59 -1.32
CA GLN A 178 4.67 -7.45 -2.53
C GLN A 178 4.97 -8.82 -3.14
N ARG A 179 5.39 -9.78 -2.31
CA ARG A 179 5.74 -11.12 -2.79
C ARG A 179 4.51 -11.92 -3.14
N VAL A 180 3.41 -11.75 -2.41
CA VAL A 180 2.11 -12.37 -2.77
C VAL A 180 1.64 -11.84 -4.13
N PHE A 181 1.73 -10.53 -4.35
CA PHE A 181 1.36 -9.88 -5.59
C PHE A 181 2.28 -10.31 -6.76
N ASN A 182 3.60 -10.29 -6.55
CA ASN A 182 4.59 -10.65 -7.57
C ASN A 182 4.53 -12.15 -7.93
N LYS A 183 4.33 -13.05 -6.96
CA LYS A 183 4.23 -14.50 -7.18
C LYS A 183 2.99 -14.90 -7.98
N GLN A 184 1.95 -14.05 -8.04
CA GLN A 184 0.74 -14.38 -8.79
C GLN A 184 0.89 -14.26 -10.31
N GLY A 185 1.94 -13.62 -10.81
CA GLY A 185 2.28 -13.61 -12.25
C GLY A 185 2.54 -15.01 -12.83
N ALA A 186 2.92 -15.98 -12.00
CA ALA A 186 3.14 -17.37 -12.41
C ALA A 186 1.86 -18.18 -12.67
N TRP A 187 0.68 -17.66 -12.34
CA TRP A 187 -0.62 -18.34 -12.54
C TRP A 187 -1.39 -17.83 -13.76
N LEU A 188 -0.82 -16.85 -14.49
CA LEU A 188 -1.42 -16.24 -15.67
C LEU A 188 -0.84 -16.80 -16.99
N GLU A 189 -0.11 -17.92 -16.94
CA GLU A 189 0.12 -18.69 -18.16
C GLU A 189 -1.18 -19.46 -18.52
N PRO A 190 -1.67 -19.34 -19.77
CA PRO A 190 -2.84 -20.07 -20.25
C PRO A 190 -2.62 -21.59 -20.30
#